data_AF-A0A484YCA7-F1
#
_entry.id   AF-A0A484YCA7-F1
#
_cell.length_a   1.000
_cell.length_b   1.000
_cell.length_c   1.000
_cell.angle_alpha   90.00
_cell.angle_beta   90.00
_cell.angle_gamma   90.00
#
_symmetry.space_group_name_H-M   'P 1'
#
loop_
_entity.id
_entity.type
_entity.pdbx_description
1 polymer ?
#
loop_
_entity_poly.entity_id
_entity_poly.type
_entity_poly.pdbx_seq_one_letter_code
_entity_poly.pdbx_strand_id
1 'polypeptide(L)'
;MKFNHNLLFISSQYLDGDNPSQQVLEELQTELAERGFKIHITHQISDGLKIIEKSPQYSGIGFYWEPDNPTFAEELQHFISIFRKRNATTR
;
A
#
# COMPACT_ATOMS: atom_id res chain seq x y z
N MET A 1 -5.83 11.71 -20.21
CA MET A 1 -5.20 10.65 -19.40
C MET A 1 -6.30 9.82 -18.75
N LYS A 2 -6.17 8.48 -18.72
CA LYS A 2 -7.10 7.62 -17.98
C LYS A 2 -6.66 7.61 -16.52
N PHE A 3 -7.49 8.13 -15.61
CA PHE A 3 -7.17 8.13 -14.18
C PHE A 3 -7.04 6.67 -13.71
N ASN A 4 -5.95 6.39 -13.01
CA ASN A 4 -5.69 5.07 -12.47
C ASN A 4 -6.44 4.92 -11.14
N HIS A 5 -7.21 3.84 -11.01
CA HIS A 5 -8.07 3.61 -9.85
C HIS A 5 -7.48 2.57 -8.89
N ASN A 6 -6.25 2.11 -9.09
CA ASN A 6 -5.63 1.14 -8.19
C ASN A 6 -4.96 1.83 -7.00
N LEU A 7 -5.30 1.39 -5.79
CA LEU A 7 -4.66 1.77 -4.53
C LEU A 7 -3.99 0.54 -3.90
N LEU A 8 -2.86 0.75 -3.25
CA LEU A 8 -2.16 -0.27 -2.47
C LEU A 8 -2.06 0.18 -1.02
N PHE A 9 -2.54 -0.62 -0.08
CA PHE A 9 -2.27 -0.45 1.34
C PHE A 9 -1.34 -1.57 1.82
N ILE A 10 -0.25 -1.17 2.46
CA ILE A 10 0.65 -2.10 3.15
C ILE A 10 0.32 -1.97 4.63
N SER A 11 -0.41 -2.96 5.14
CA SER A 11 -1.04 -2.96 6.46
C SER A 11 -0.47 -4.08 7.31
N SER A 12 0.03 -3.79 8.51
CA SER A 12 0.69 -4.80 9.34
C SER A 12 -0.13 -6.08 9.52
N GLN A 13 0.50 -7.24 9.43
CA GLN A 13 -0.10 -8.52 9.85
C GLN A 13 -0.47 -8.56 11.35
N TYR A 14 0.05 -7.62 12.14
CA TYR A 14 -0.22 -7.49 13.57
C TYR A 14 -1.46 -6.63 13.87
N LEU A 15 -2.13 -6.09 12.85
CA LEU A 15 -3.46 -5.54 12.99
C LEU A 15 -4.45 -6.69 13.13
N ASP A 16 -4.83 -7.00 14.37
CA ASP A 16 -5.93 -7.90 14.67
C ASP A 16 -7.29 -7.20 14.50
N GLY A 17 -8.38 -7.98 14.47
CA GLY A 17 -9.73 -7.47 14.20
C GLY A 17 -10.26 -6.48 15.25
N ASP A 18 -9.66 -6.46 16.45
CA ASP A 18 -10.01 -5.50 17.50
C ASP A 18 -9.17 -4.21 17.43
N ASN A 19 -8.18 -4.15 16.54
CA ASN A 19 -7.37 -2.96 16.35
C ASN A 19 -8.18 -1.86 15.62
N PRO A 20 -8.29 -0.64 16.19
CA PRO A 20 -8.99 0.46 15.52
C PRO A 20 -8.47 0.76 14.11
N SER A 21 -7.17 0.56 13.87
CA SER A 21 -6.57 0.77 12.55
C SER A 21 -7.04 -0.25 11.51
N GLN A 22 -7.38 -1.47 11.93
CA GLN A 22 -7.94 -2.50 11.05
C GLN A 22 -9.36 -2.10 10.62
N GLN A 23 -10.19 -1.67 11.57
CA GLN A 23 -11.55 -1.20 11.30
C GLN A 23 -11.56 0.00 10.36
N VAL A 24 -10.68 0.99 10.61
CA VAL A 24 -10.52 2.15 9.72
C VAL A 24 -10.10 1.73 8.32
N LEU A 25 -9.21 0.74 8.19
CA LEU A 25 -8.79 0.24 6.88
C LEU A 25 -9.94 -0.44 6.12
N GLU A 26 -10.78 -1.20 6.81
CA GLU A 26 -11.96 -1.86 6.24
C GLU A 26 -13.04 -0.86 5.80
N GLU A 27 -13.32 0.16 6.62
CA GLU A 27 -14.22 1.26 6.26
C GLU A 27 -13.70 2.03 5.05
N LEU A 28 -12.41 2.39 5.06
CA LEU A 28 -11.76 3.08 3.96
C LEU A 28 -11.77 2.24 2.68
N GLN A 29 -11.59 0.91 2.81
CA GLN A 29 -11.70 -0.01 1.69
C GLN A 29 -13.10 0.02 1.08
N THR A 30 -14.13 -0.03 1.92
CA THR A 30 -15.53 -0.03 1.49
C THR A 30 -15.88 1.27 0.75
N GLU A 31 -15.60 2.42 1.38
CA GLU A 31 -15.90 3.74 0.81
C GLU A 31 -15.18 4.00 -0.52
N LEU A 32 -13.91 3.61 -0.63
CA LEU A 32 -13.13 3.80 -1.85
C LEU A 32 -13.58 2.84 -2.96
N ALA A 33 -13.98 1.61 -2.62
CA ALA A 33 -14.54 0.66 -3.58
C ALA A 33 -15.86 1.15 -4.18
N GLU A 34 -16.75 1.75 -3.38
CA GLU A 34 -17.99 2.38 -3.85
C GLU A 34 -17.75 3.53 -4.84
N ARG A 35 -16.59 4.20 -4.74
CA ARG A 35 -16.14 5.25 -5.67
C ARG A 35 -15.38 4.70 -6.89
N GLY A 36 -15.31 3.38 -7.03
CA GLY A 36 -14.69 2.71 -8.19
C GLY A 36 -13.18 2.47 -8.07
N PHE A 37 -12.59 2.64 -6.88
CA PHE A 37 -11.19 2.28 -6.66
C PHE A 37 -11.02 0.76 -6.49
N LYS A 38 -9.90 0.24 -7.00
CA LYS A 38 -9.46 -1.13 -6.82
C LYS A 38 -8.38 -1.16 -5.75
N ILE A 39 -8.69 -1.76 -4.62
CA ILE A 39 -7.85 -1.69 -3.44
C ILE A 39 -7.13 -3.02 -3.27
N HIS A 40 -5.81 -2.96 -3.15
CA HIS A 40 -4.97 -4.11 -2.85
C HIS A 40 -4.40 -3.91 -1.45
N ILE A 41 -4.49 -4.94 -0.61
CA ILE A 41 -3.95 -4.92 0.75
C ILE A 41 -2.89 -6.02 0.83
N THR A 42 -1.72 -5.67 1.35
CA THR A 42 -0.63 -6.62 1.64
C THR A 42 -0.16 -6.45 3.06
N HIS A 43 0.32 -7.54 3.66
CA HIS A 43 0.68 -7.53 5.08
C HIS A 43 2.16 -7.30 5.39
N GLN A 44 2.98 -7.22 4.36
CA GLN A 44 4.43 -7.01 4.46
C GLN A 44 4.88 -6.07 3.34
N ILE A 45 5.87 -5.22 3.62
CA ILE A 45 6.47 -4.33 2.62
C ILE A 45 7.07 -5.15 1.47
N SER A 46 7.63 -6.33 1.77
CA SER A 46 8.20 -7.26 0.79
C SER A 46 7.18 -7.79 -0.23
N ASP A 47 5.93 -7.98 0.17
CA ASP A 47 4.86 -8.38 -0.75
C ASP A 47 4.39 -7.20 -1.60
N GLY A 48 4.30 -6.01 -1.00
CA GLY A 48 4.08 -4.78 -1.74
C GLY A 48 5.11 -4.57 -2.84
N LEU A 49 6.40 -4.84 -2.56
CA LEU A 49 7.50 -4.79 -3.54
C LEU A 49 7.23 -5.72 -4.74
N LYS A 50 6.92 -6.99 -4.49
CA LYS A 50 6.62 -7.96 -5.56
C LYS A 50 5.46 -7.50 -6.44
N ILE A 51 4.46 -6.85 -5.86
CA ILE A 51 3.30 -6.33 -6.59
C ILE A 51 3.68 -5.14 -7.47
N ILE A 52 4.43 -4.17 -6.94
CA ILE A 52 4.85 -3.01 -7.74
C ILE A 52 5.86 -3.39 -8.82
N GLU A 53 6.59 -4.49 -8.67
CA GLU A 53 7.46 -5.04 -9.72
C GLU A 53 6.68 -5.73 -10.85
N LYS A 54 5.56 -6.40 -10.53
CA LYS A 54 4.76 -7.16 -11.50
C LYS A 54 3.66 -6.36 -12.22
N SER A 55 3.42 -5.11 -11.80
CA SER A 55 2.52 -4.10 -12.39
C SER A 55 1.02 -4.34 -12.15
N PRO A 56 0.42 -3.49 -11.28
CA PRO A 56 -0.35 -2.33 -11.78
C PRO A 56 0.40 -1.00 -11.58
N GLN A 57 0.03 0.04 -12.33
CA GLN A 57 0.26 1.41 -11.85
C GLN A 57 -0.62 1.59 -10.61
N TYR A 58 -0.15 2.29 -9.59
CA TYR A 58 -0.94 2.68 -8.41
C TYR A 58 -1.06 4.19 -8.38
N SER A 59 -2.28 4.71 -8.17
CA SER A 59 -2.51 6.15 -8.01
C SER A 59 -2.26 6.63 -6.59
N GLY A 60 -2.24 5.70 -5.62
CA GLY A 60 -1.90 5.95 -4.24
C GLY A 60 -1.36 4.69 -3.56
N ILE A 61 -0.42 4.89 -2.65
CA ILE A 61 0.13 3.83 -1.80
C ILE A 61 0.12 4.33 -0.36
N GLY A 62 -0.53 3.58 0.52
CA GLY A 62 -0.58 3.83 1.96
C GLY A 62 0.24 2.80 2.73
N PHE A 63 0.91 3.25 3.78
CA PHE A 63 1.65 2.40 4.71
C PHE A 63 1.09 2.59 6.10
N TYR A 64 0.80 1.48 6.76
CA TYR A 64 0.59 1.50 8.20
C TYR A 64 1.95 1.60 8.89
N TRP A 65 2.15 2.61 9.72
CA TRP A 65 3.44 2.83 10.37
C TRP A 65 3.60 1.88 11.57
N GLU A 66 4.65 1.07 11.54
CA GLU A 66 4.98 0.11 12.61
C GLU A 66 6.29 0.53 13.31
N PRO A 67 6.23 1.38 14.35
CA PRO A 67 7.42 1.89 15.01
C PRO A 67 8.19 0.80 15.79
N ASP A 68 7.49 -0.25 16.23
CA ASP A 68 8.08 -1.36 16.98
C ASP A 68 8.82 -2.36 16.10
N ASN A 69 8.66 -2.28 14.77
CA ASN A 69 9.41 -3.08 13.82
C ASN A 69 10.73 -2.37 13.47
N PRO A 70 11.90 -2.87 13.92
CA PRO A 70 13.18 -2.20 13.74
C PRO A 70 13.63 -2.12 12.27
N THR A 71 13.13 -2.99 11.40
CA THR A 71 13.49 -3.00 9.97
C THR A 71 12.53 -2.17 9.11
N PHE A 72 11.39 -1.75 9.65
CA PHE A 72 10.32 -1.09 8.89
C PHE A 72 10.80 0.15 8.13
N ALA A 73 11.58 1.00 8.79
CA ALA A 73 12.09 2.23 8.19
C ALA A 73 13.02 1.92 7.00
N GLU A 74 13.91 0.93 7.13
CA GLU A 74 14.83 0.53 6.07
C GLU A 74 14.07 -0.10 4.89
N GLU A 75 13.14 -1.01 5.18
CA GLU A 75 12.29 -1.66 4.18
C GLU A 75 11.43 -0.64 3.42
N LEU A 76 10.85 0.35 4.11
CA LEU A 76 10.08 1.42 3.50
C LEU A 76 10.96 2.28 2.58
N GLN A 77 12.17 2.63 3.01
CA GLN A 77 13.11 3.39 2.18
C GLN A 77 13.49 2.60 0.92
N HIS A 78 13.73 1.29 1.06
CA HIS A 78 13.98 0.41 -0.07
C HIS A 78 12.80 0.38 -1.05
N PHE A 79 11.57 0.25 -0.53
CA PHE A 79 10.34 0.33 -1.31
C PHE A 79 10.23 1.64 -2.09
N ILE A 80 10.39 2.78 -1.42
CA ILE A 80 10.27 4.11 -2.04
C ILE A 80 11.32 4.28 -3.14
N SER A 81 12.54 3.78 -2.94
CA SER A 81 13.61 3.81 -3.94
C SER A 81 13.23 3.06 -5.21
N ILE A 82 12.73 1.81 -5.08
CA ILE A 82 12.27 1.01 -6.22
C ILE A 82 11.08 1.67 -6.91
N PHE A 83 10.09 2.10 -6.13
CA PHE A 83 8.87 2.73 -6.65
C PHE A 83 9.17 4.01 -7.42
N ARG A 84 10.06 4.88 -6.92
CA ARG A 84 10.48 6.10 -7.62
C ARG A 84 11.23 5.80 -8.90
N LYS A 85 12.18 4.85 -8.88
CA LYS A 85 12.92 4.44 -10.09
C LYS A 85 11.97 3.93 -11.18
N ARG A 86 10.96 3.15 -10.80
CA ARG A 86 9.93 2.67 -11.73
C ARG A 86 9.10 3.81 -12.31
N ASN A 87 8.65 4.75 -11.46
CA ASN A 87 7.72 5.80 -11.89
C ASN A 87 8.40 7.04 -12.50
N ALA A 88 9.73 7.14 -12.48
CA ALA A 88 10.48 8.25 -13.06
C ALA A 88 10.15 8.53 -14.55
N THR A 89 9.63 7.53 -15.27
CA THR A 89 9.23 7.61 -16.68
C THR A 89 7.72 7.64 -16.91
N THR A 90 6.92 7.60 -15.83
CA THR A 90 5.45 7.56 -15.94
C THR A 90 4.93 8.99 -16.12
N ARG A 91 4.72 9.40 -17.38
CA ARG A 91 4.09 10.67 -17.77
C ARG A 91 2.59 10.55 -17.91
#